data_AF-A0A351L8Y9-F1
#
_entry.id   AF-A0A351L8Y9-F1
#
_cell.length_a   1.000
_cell.length_b   1.000
_cell.length_c   1.000
_cell.angle_alpha   90.00
_cell.angle_beta   90.00
_cell.angle_gamma   90.00
#
_symmetry.space_group_name_H-M   'P 1'
#
loop_
_entity.id
_entity.type
_entity.pdbx_description
1 polymer ?
#
loop_
_entity_poly.entity_id
_entity_poly.type
_entity_poly.pdbx_seq_one_letter_code
_entity_poly.pdbx_strand_id
1 'polypeptide(L)'
;MKYSIPEIRGVTTILKCLPQLQASPMSLREEYFFFREAGVVFPALAVVAVATGISVDKIAPLINRYLTPDDQVAHPTPLMTGKELMQALNLPAGPKIGWLLTEIHVARIEGKISNPEDAIKLASQLLDTQ
;
A
#
# COMPACT_ATOMS: atom_id res chain seq x y z
N MET A 1 30.22 13.78 -9.43
CA MET A 1 29.55 12.48 -9.63
C MET A 1 28.21 12.74 -10.33
N LYS A 2 27.83 11.97 -11.36
CA LYS A 2 26.49 12.04 -11.96
C LYS A 2 25.62 10.99 -11.26
N TYR A 3 24.62 11.43 -10.50
CA TYR A 3 23.66 10.51 -9.87
C TYR A 3 22.65 10.02 -10.90
N SER A 4 22.22 8.77 -10.77
CA SER A 4 21.20 8.16 -11.62
C SER A 4 19.78 8.60 -11.22
N ILE A 5 18.85 8.56 -12.16
CA ILE A 5 17.43 8.90 -11.91
C ILE A 5 16.80 8.01 -10.81
N PRO A 6 17.05 6.69 -10.74
CA PRO A 6 16.55 5.86 -9.64
C PRO A 6 17.06 6.29 -8.26
N GLU A 7 18.33 6.71 -8.15
CA GLU A 7 18.89 7.17 -6.88
C GLU A 7 18.24 8.47 -6.41
N ILE A 8 18.05 9.44 -7.32
CA ILE A 8 17.38 10.71 -7.00
C ILE A 8 15.93 10.45 -6.55
N ARG A 9 15.23 9.54 -7.22
CA ARG A 9 13.86 9.15 -6.82
C ARG A 9 13.87 8.48 -5.45
N GLY A 10 14.82 7.57 -5.19
CA GLY A 10 14.96 6.91 -3.90
C GLY A 10 15.14 7.90 -2.74
N VAL A 11 16.07 8.84 -2.87
CA VAL A 11 16.27 9.90 -1.86
C VAL A 11 15.01 10.75 -1.68
N THR A 12 14.35 11.12 -2.77
CA THR A 12 13.12 11.90 -2.72
C THR A 12 12.00 11.15 -1.99
N THR A 13 11.84 9.84 -2.26
CA THR A 13 10.87 8.98 -1.57
C THR A 13 11.18 8.89 -0.07
N ILE A 14 12.45 8.74 0.30
CA ILE A 14 12.87 8.73 1.71
C ILE A 14 12.45 10.03 2.41
N LEU A 15 12.77 11.19 1.82
CA LEU A 15 12.43 12.49 2.39
C LEU A 15 10.92 12.72 2.54
N LYS A 16 10.11 12.16 1.63
CA LYS A 16 8.64 12.22 1.70
C LYS A 16 8.04 11.31 2.77
N CYS A 17 8.59 10.11 2.94
CA CYS A 17 8.02 9.09 3.82
C CYS A 17 8.50 9.21 5.27
N LEU A 18 9.70 9.76 5.50
CA LEU A 18 10.30 9.88 6.83
C LEU A 18 9.41 10.61 7.87
N PRO A 19 8.73 11.72 7.54
CA PRO A 19 7.84 12.39 8.50
C PRO A 19 6.66 11.51 8.94
N GLN A 20 6.18 10.61 8.07
CA GLN A 20 5.04 9.74 8.39
C GLN A 20 5.40 8.72 9.48
N LEU A 21 6.66 8.25 9.50
CA LEU A 21 7.17 7.36 10.55
C LEU A 21 7.31 8.04 11.92
N GLN A 22 7.41 9.37 11.94
CA GLN A 22 7.54 10.14 13.19
C GLN A 22 6.19 10.49 13.80
N ALA A 23 5.12 10.54 13.00
CA ALA A 23 3.90 11.26 13.34
C ALA A 23 2.96 10.53 14.31
N SER A 24 2.83 9.19 14.29
CA SER A 24 2.00 8.38 15.21
C SER A 24 1.83 6.96 14.66
N PRO A 25 1.28 6.00 15.43
CA PRO A 25 0.91 4.70 14.88
C PRO A 25 -0.04 4.87 13.68
N MET A 26 0.35 4.30 12.55
CA MET A 26 -0.44 4.26 11.33
C MET A 26 -1.54 3.20 11.44
N SER A 27 -2.71 3.49 10.88
CA SER A 27 -3.73 2.48 10.60
C SER A 27 -3.24 1.51 9.51
N LEU A 28 -3.86 0.33 9.39
CA LEU A 28 -3.52 -0.63 8.33
C LEU A 28 -3.63 -0.03 6.92
N ARG A 29 -4.61 0.86 6.70
CA ARG A 29 -4.77 1.59 5.45
C ARG A 29 -3.59 2.52 5.19
N GLU A 30 -3.17 3.28 6.19
CA GLU A 30 -2.01 4.17 6.09
C GLU A 30 -0.72 3.38 5.88
N GLU A 31 -0.53 2.26 6.59
CA GLU A 31 0.61 1.36 6.37
C GLU A 31 0.64 0.82 4.94
N TYR A 32 -0.51 0.42 4.38
CA TYR A 32 -0.60 -0.02 2.99
C TYR A 32 -0.16 1.05 1.99
N PHE A 33 -0.68 2.28 2.13
CA PHE A 33 -0.26 3.38 1.25
C PHE A 33 1.20 3.77 1.46
N PHE A 34 1.68 3.68 2.69
CA PHE A 34 3.07 3.91 3.03
C PHE A 34 3.99 2.88 2.34
N PHE A 35 3.68 1.58 2.41
CA PHE A 35 4.46 0.56 1.70
C PHE A 35 4.37 0.70 0.18
N ARG A 36 3.20 1.08 -0.35
CA ARG A 36 3.03 1.34 -1.77
C ARG A 36 3.90 2.51 -2.26
N GLU A 37 4.04 3.56 -1.45
CA GLU A 37 4.87 4.73 -1.76
C GLU A 37 6.37 4.42 -1.56
N ALA A 38 6.72 3.76 -0.46
CA ALA A 38 8.10 3.41 -0.13
C ALA A 38 8.67 2.32 -1.06
N GLY A 39 7.88 1.29 -1.36
CA GLY A 39 8.23 0.17 -2.23
C GLY A 39 9.59 -0.44 -1.91
N VAL A 40 10.42 -0.62 -2.94
CA VAL A 40 11.77 -1.18 -2.83
C VAL A 40 12.76 -0.29 -2.05
N VAL A 41 12.40 0.96 -1.78
CA VAL A 41 13.23 1.92 -1.04
C VAL A 41 13.05 1.78 0.47
N PHE A 42 12.04 1.04 0.92
CA PHE A 42 11.73 0.86 2.34
C PHE A 42 12.94 0.43 3.21
N PRO A 43 13.80 -0.53 2.81
CA PRO A 43 14.97 -0.89 3.62
C PRO A 43 15.93 0.28 3.87
N ALA A 44 16.17 1.11 2.86
CA ALA A 44 16.99 2.31 3.00
C ALA A 44 16.30 3.36 3.89
N LEU A 45 14.99 3.54 3.73
CA LEU A 45 14.18 4.41 4.60
C LEU A 45 14.25 3.95 6.07
N ALA A 46 14.17 2.65 6.33
CA ALA A 46 14.24 2.11 7.69
C ALA A 46 15.59 2.40 8.37
N VAL A 47 16.69 2.27 7.62
CA VAL A 47 18.03 2.64 8.11
C VAL A 47 18.12 4.14 8.42
N VAL A 48 17.61 4.98 7.52
CA VAL A 48 17.58 6.44 7.72
C VAL A 48 16.72 6.81 8.93
N ALA A 49 15.54 6.21 9.09
CA ALA A 49 14.66 6.42 10.22
C ALA A 49 15.37 6.19 11.55
N VAL A 50 16.07 5.05 11.68
CA VAL A 50 16.87 4.73 12.87
C VAL A 50 18.01 5.73 13.08
N ALA A 51 18.74 6.08 12.01
CA ALA A 51 19.82 7.07 12.07
C ALA A 51 19.33 8.46 12.51
N THR A 52 18.07 8.80 12.22
CA THR A 52 17.44 10.07 12.63
C THR A 52 16.79 10.04 14.02
N GLY A 53 16.94 8.94 14.77
CA GLY A 53 16.52 8.84 16.17
C GLY A 53 15.19 8.13 16.41
N ILE A 54 14.59 7.50 15.40
CA ILE A 54 13.47 6.57 15.62
C ILE A 54 14.03 5.28 16.24
N SER A 55 13.50 4.86 17.38
CA SER A 55 13.96 3.62 18.02
C SER A 55 13.67 2.41 17.15
N VAL A 56 14.57 1.42 17.17
CA VAL A 56 14.41 0.17 16.41
C VAL A 56 13.09 -0.51 16.75
N ASP A 57 12.70 -0.51 18.03
CA ASP A 57 11.44 -1.11 18.50
C ASP A 57 10.20 -0.48 17.84
N LYS A 58 10.24 0.81 17.52
CA LYS A 58 9.12 1.49 16.86
C LYS A 58 8.96 1.09 15.40
N ILE A 59 10.06 0.80 14.70
CA ILE A 59 10.05 0.45 13.28
C ILE A 59 10.06 -1.06 13.03
N ALA A 60 10.41 -1.87 14.04
CA ALA A 60 10.45 -3.32 13.96
C ALA A 60 9.16 -3.96 13.41
N PRO A 61 7.93 -3.52 13.77
CA PRO A 61 6.72 -4.07 13.16
C PRO A 61 6.67 -3.88 11.64
N LEU A 62 7.03 -2.69 11.14
CA LEU A 62 7.06 -2.40 9.70
C LEU A 62 8.15 -3.21 8.99
N ILE A 63 9.32 -3.37 9.62
CA ILE A 63 10.39 -4.23 9.09
C ILE A 63 9.90 -5.67 8.97
N ASN A 64 9.26 -6.20 10.02
CA ASN A 64 8.76 -7.57 10.02
C ASN A 64 7.69 -7.78 8.93
N ARG A 65 6.77 -6.83 8.74
CA ARG A 65 5.80 -6.88 7.63
C ARG A 65 6.49 -6.92 6.27
N TYR A 66 7.44 -6.02 6.04
CA TYR A 66 8.18 -5.96 4.77
C TYR A 66 8.97 -7.23 4.48
N LEU A 67 9.53 -7.88 5.50
CA LEU A 67 10.28 -9.12 5.36
C LEU A 67 9.39 -10.36 5.25
N THR A 68 8.08 -10.24 5.47
CA THR A 68 7.11 -11.34 5.36
C THR A 68 6.48 -11.32 3.97
N PRO A 69 6.84 -12.23 3.04
CA PRO A 69 6.44 -12.13 1.63
C PRO A 69 4.93 -12.14 1.39
N ASP A 70 4.16 -12.80 2.26
CA ASP A 70 2.71 -12.95 2.14
C ASP A 70 1.91 -11.88 2.92
N ASP A 71 2.60 -10.94 3.58
CA ASP A 71 1.94 -9.85 4.32
C ASP A 71 1.17 -8.95 3.36
N GLN A 72 -0.15 -8.91 3.49
CA GLN A 72 -1.02 -8.18 2.56
C GLN A 72 -0.90 -6.65 2.68
N VAL A 73 -0.34 -6.13 3.76
CA VAL A 73 -0.11 -4.69 3.95
C VAL A 73 1.13 -4.26 3.18
N ALA A 74 2.23 -5.01 3.29
CA ALA A 74 3.49 -4.70 2.61
C ALA A 74 3.54 -5.21 1.16
N HIS A 75 2.95 -6.37 0.91
CA HIS A 75 2.96 -7.11 -0.36
C HIS A 75 1.53 -7.50 -0.76
N PRO A 76 0.69 -6.50 -1.10
CA PRO A 76 -0.72 -6.72 -1.40
C PRO A 76 -0.89 -7.68 -2.57
N THR A 77 -1.55 -8.80 -2.32
CA THR A 77 -1.98 -9.71 -3.39
C THR A 77 -3.38 -9.30 -3.84
N PRO A 78 -3.62 -9.05 -5.12
CA PRO A 78 -4.96 -8.71 -5.59
C PRO A 78 -5.90 -9.92 -5.49
N LEU A 79 -7.17 -9.69 -5.12
CA LEU A 79 -8.23 -10.71 -5.25
C LEU A 79 -8.70 -10.85 -6.69
N MET A 80 -8.57 -9.78 -7.48
CA MET A 80 -8.95 -9.73 -8.88
C MET A 80 -8.20 -8.62 -9.60
N THR A 81 -8.15 -8.73 -10.92
CA THR A 81 -7.59 -7.72 -11.82
C THR A 81 -8.64 -6.67 -12.20
N GLY A 82 -8.18 -5.52 -12.69
CA GLY A 82 -9.09 -4.50 -13.23
C GLY A 82 -9.91 -5.01 -14.41
N LYS A 83 -9.37 -5.94 -15.21
CA LYS A 83 -10.09 -6.55 -16.33
C LYS A 83 -11.25 -7.41 -15.85
N GLU A 84 -11.02 -8.24 -14.83
CA GLU A 84 -12.05 -9.06 -14.21
C GLU A 84 -13.14 -8.18 -13.58
N LEU A 85 -12.74 -7.10 -12.88
CA LEU A 85 -13.70 -6.17 -12.29
C LEU A 85 -14.56 -5.45 -13.34
N MET A 86 -13.96 -4.99 -14.45
CA MET A 86 -14.70 -4.39 -15.56
C MET A 86 -15.69 -5.36 -16.18
N GLN A 87 -15.30 -6.62 -16.37
CA GLN A 87 -16.17 -7.66 -16.92
C GLN A 87 -17.31 -8.02 -15.98
N ALA A 88 -17.02 -8.18 -14.68
CA ALA A 88 -18.02 -8.56 -13.67
C ALA A 88 -19.09 -7.48 -13.47
N LEU A 89 -18.73 -6.20 -13.56
CA LEU A 89 -19.62 -5.06 -13.31
C LEU A 89 -20.03 -4.31 -14.58
N ASN A 90 -19.63 -4.79 -15.76
CA ASN A 90 -19.85 -4.13 -17.05
C ASN A 90 -19.44 -2.64 -17.06
N LEU A 91 -18.28 -2.34 -16.47
CA LEU A 91 -17.77 -0.96 -16.34
C LEU A 91 -16.80 -0.61 -17.47
N PRO A 92 -16.83 0.64 -17.98
CA PRO A 92 -15.82 1.12 -18.90
C PRO A 92 -14.47 1.32 -18.19
N ALA A 93 -13.39 1.27 -18.96
CA ALA A 93 -12.05 1.60 -18.45
C ALA A 93 -12.00 3.05 -17.95
N GLY A 94 -11.35 3.28 -16.81
CA GLY A 94 -11.20 4.62 -16.24
C GLY A 94 -10.61 4.64 -14.83
N PRO A 95 -10.35 5.84 -14.29
CA PRO A 95 -9.73 6.01 -12.96
C PRO A 95 -10.57 5.38 -11.83
N LYS A 96 -11.89 5.25 -12.03
CA LYS A 96 -12.79 4.61 -11.08
C LYS A 96 -12.43 3.15 -10.82
N ILE A 97 -11.91 2.43 -11.81
CA ILE A 97 -11.45 1.04 -11.64
C ILE A 97 -10.27 0.97 -10.69
N GLY A 98 -9.29 1.87 -10.83
CA GLY A 98 -8.14 1.94 -9.93
C GLY A 98 -8.55 2.29 -8.50
N TRP A 99 -9.53 3.19 -8.34
CA TRP A 99 -10.10 3.50 -7.04
C TRP A 99 -10.80 2.29 -6.41
N LEU A 100 -11.68 1.59 -7.14
CA LEU A 100 -12.36 0.39 -6.65
C LEU A 100 -11.37 -0.70 -6.24
N LEU A 101 -10.36 -0.98 -7.06
CA LEU A 101 -9.30 -1.95 -6.72
C LEU A 101 -8.55 -1.57 -5.45
N THR A 102 -8.33 -0.26 -5.24
CA THR A 102 -7.69 0.24 -4.02
C THR A 102 -8.57 -0.01 -2.80
N GLU A 103 -9.88 0.27 -2.88
CA GLU A 103 -10.81 0.00 -1.77
C GLU A 103 -10.96 -1.49 -1.49
N ILE A 104 -10.98 -2.33 -2.53
CA ILE A 104 -10.95 -3.80 -2.39
C ILE A 104 -9.69 -4.25 -1.64
N HIS A 105 -8.50 -3.74 -2.01
CA HIS A 105 -7.27 -4.09 -1.30
C HIS A 105 -7.31 -3.67 0.17
N VAL A 106 -7.77 -2.46 0.47
CA VAL A 106 -7.90 -1.99 1.85
C VAL A 106 -8.88 -2.86 2.62
N ALA A 107 -10.04 -3.18 2.05
CA ALA A 107 -11.02 -4.05 2.70
C ALA A 107 -10.46 -5.47 2.95
N ARG A 108 -9.64 -6.00 2.03
CA ARG A 108 -8.96 -7.30 2.22
C ARG A 108 -7.97 -7.23 3.38
N ILE A 109 -7.15 -6.17 3.44
CA ILE A 109 -6.16 -5.94 4.49
C ILE A 109 -6.83 -5.81 5.86
N GLU A 110 -7.98 -5.15 5.92
CA GLU A 110 -8.80 -5.01 7.12
C GLU A 110 -9.57 -6.30 7.48
N GLY A 111 -9.44 -7.38 6.69
CA GLY A 111 -10.09 -8.66 6.93
C GLY A 111 -11.59 -8.68 6.63
N LYS A 112 -12.11 -7.66 5.93
CA LYS A 112 -13.55 -7.55 5.61
C LYS A 112 -13.97 -8.45 4.45
N ILE A 113 -13.03 -8.77 3.56
CA ILE A 113 -13.25 -9.61 2.38
C ILE A 113 -12.07 -10.58 2.21
N SER A 114 -12.30 -11.72 1.57
CA SER A 114 -11.24 -12.72 1.36
C SER A 114 -11.32 -13.46 0.04
N ASN A 115 -12.37 -13.25 -0.76
CA ASN A 115 -12.56 -13.93 -2.04
C ASN A 115 -13.05 -12.95 -3.13
N PRO A 116 -12.99 -13.35 -4.41
CA PRO A 116 -13.42 -12.49 -5.52
C PRO A 116 -14.92 -12.12 -5.49
N GLU A 117 -15.80 -12.97 -4.97
CA GLU A 117 -17.24 -12.69 -4.91
C GLU A 117 -17.54 -11.53 -3.94
N ASP A 118 -16.91 -11.55 -2.76
CA ASP A 118 -17.00 -10.47 -1.78
C ASP A 118 -16.45 -9.15 -2.36
N ALA A 119 -15.39 -9.21 -3.15
CA ALA A 119 -14.79 -8.04 -3.80
C ALA A 119 -15.74 -7.41 -4.84
N ILE A 120 -16.45 -8.22 -5.66
CA ILE A 120 -17.47 -7.73 -6.59
C ILE A 120 -18.61 -7.07 -5.81
N LYS A 121 -19.10 -7.74 -4.75
CA LYS A 121 -20.21 -7.23 -3.92
C LYS A 121 -19.86 -5.89 -3.28
N LEU A 122 -18.66 -5.77 -2.71
CA LEU A 122 -18.17 -4.52 -2.15
C LEU A 122 -18.08 -3.42 -3.22
N ALA A 123 -17.53 -3.73 -4.39
CA ALA A 123 -17.41 -2.78 -5.47
C ALA A 123 -18.78 -2.27 -5.94
N SER A 124 -19.80 -3.13 -6.05
CA SER A 124 -21.18 -2.71 -6.35
C SER A 124 -21.73 -1.75 -5.29
N GLN A 125 -21.56 -2.06 -4.00
CA GLN A 125 -22.03 -1.18 -2.91
C GLN A 125 -21.36 0.21 -2.93
N LEU A 126 -20.07 0.25 -3.27
CA LEU A 126 -19.32 1.50 -3.41
C LEU A 126 -19.78 2.34 -4.61
N LEU A 127 -20.32 1.71 -5.65
CA LEU A 127 -20.91 2.42 -6.79
C LEU A 127 -22.27 3.02 -6.46
N ASP A 128 -23.08 2.33 -5.65
CA ASP A 128 -24.44 2.76 -5.27
C ASP A 128 -24.43 3.91 -4.24
N THR A 129 -23.34 4.06 -3.49
CA THR A 129 -23.18 5.11 -2.46
C THR A 129 -22.73 6.45 -3.07
N GLN A 130 -22.59 6.54 -4.39
CA GLN A 130 -22.12 7.72 -5.13
C GLN A 130 -23.23 8.35 -5.96
#